data_AF-A0A932IJ11-F1
#
_entry.id   AF-A0A932IJ11-F1
#
_cell.length_a   1.000
_cell.length_b   1.000
_cell.length_c   1.000
_cell.angle_alpha   90.00
_cell.angle_beta   90.00
_cell.angle_gamma   90.00
#
_symmetry.space_group_name_H-M   'P 1'
#
loop_
_entity.id
_entity.type
_entity.pdbx_description
1 polymer ?
#
loop_
_entity_poly.entity_id
_entity_poly.type
_entity_poly.pdbx_seq_one_letter_code
_entity_poly.pdbx_strand_id
1 'polypeptide(L)'
;AVLDVLIQDGLVENSARLGKVMRSEMDRLKAKHVSVKEGRCIGLFGMIDLRKNSKGEPFAPYNGAHPAMTALGKAFSEAGLFTFVRWSSFMTNPPLSIKEDELLQGFAIIDECLEVTDRAFEG
;
A
#
# COMPACT_ATOMS: atom_id res chain seq x y z
N ALA A 1 -0.41 -19.72 23.71
CA ALA A 1 -1.59 -19.06 23.10
C ALA A 1 -1.27 -18.42 21.75
N VAL A 2 -0.55 -17.29 21.67
CA VAL A 2 -0.32 -16.61 20.37
C VAL A 2 0.61 -17.40 19.43
N LEU A 3 1.66 -18.01 19.96
CA LEU A 3 2.56 -18.86 19.16
C LEU A 3 1.84 -20.08 18.59
N ASP A 4 0.91 -20.67 19.35
CA ASP A 4 0.16 -21.84 18.91
C ASP A 4 -0.72 -21.48 17.71
N VAL A 5 -1.38 -20.31 17.72
CA VAL A 5 -2.17 -19.81 16.59
C VAL A 5 -1.29 -19.56 15.36
N LEU A 6 -0.12 -18.93 15.52
CA LEU A 6 0.80 -18.69 14.40
C LEU A 6 1.19 -19.98 13.67
N ILE A 7 1.37 -21.07 14.41
CA ILE A 7 1.78 -22.38 13.89
C ILE A 7 0.57 -23.17 13.35
N GLN A 8 -0.50 -23.29 14.14
CA GLN A 8 -1.66 -24.12 13.81
C GLN A 8 -2.43 -23.59 12.60
N ASP A 9 -2.55 -22.26 12.47
CA ASP A 9 -3.26 -21.63 11.36
C ASP A 9 -2.33 -21.36 10.15
N GLY A 10 -1.05 -21.76 10.23
CA GLY A 10 -0.08 -21.61 9.15
C GLY A 10 0.14 -20.15 8.71
N LEU A 11 0.19 -19.22 9.67
CA LEU A 11 0.19 -17.79 9.37
C LEU A 11 1.49 -17.32 8.70
N VAL A 12 2.61 -18.00 8.98
CA VAL A 12 3.90 -17.73 8.32
C VAL A 12 3.86 -18.19 6.86
N GLU A 13 3.31 -19.38 6.62
CA GLU A 13 3.13 -19.96 5.30
C GLU A 13 2.15 -19.14 4.46
N ASN A 14 1.05 -18.68 5.06
CA ASN A 14 0.10 -17.79 4.40
C ASN A 14 0.76 -16.46 4.01
N SER A 15 1.56 -15.87 4.91
CA SER A 15 2.34 -14.66 4.62
C SER A 15 3.32 -14.88 3.46
N ALA A 16 4.04 -15.99 3.43
CA ALA A 16 4.96 -16.32 2.33
C ALA A 16 4.23 -16.56 1.00
N ARG A 17 3.07 -17.23 1.03
CA ARG A 17 2.22 -17.48 -0.15
C ARG A 17 1.64 -16.19 -0.71
N LEU A 18 0.95 -15.41 0.13
CA LEU A 18 0.28 -14.17 -0.27
C LEU A 18 1.25 -13.02 -0.52
N GLY A 19 2.48 -13.08 0.00
CA GLY A 19 3.53 -12.12 -0.35
C GLY A 19 3.80 -12.05 -1.85
N LYS A 20 3.61 -13.16 -2.59
CA LYS A 20 3.69 -13.17 -4.06
C LYS A 20 2.55 -12.40 -4.72
N VAL A 21 1.34 -12.50 -4.17
CA VAL A 21 0.15 -11.76 -4.63
C VAL A 21 0.33 -10.27 -4.32
N MET A 22 0.74 -9.92 -3.10
CA MET A 22 1.06 -8.54 -2.71
C MET A 22 2.11 -7.91 -3.63
N ARG A 23 3.19 -8.66 -3.95
CA ARG A 23 4.21 -8.20 -4.90
C ARG A 23 3.61 -7.92 -6.27
N SER A 24 2.82 -8.85 -6.80
CA SER A 24 2.16 -8.70 -8.11
C SER A 24 1.25 -7.47 -8.15
N GLU A 25 0.45 -7.24 -7.11
CA GLU A 25 -0.40 -6.04 -7.03
C GLU A 25 0.41 -4.75 -6.96
N MET A 26 1.52 -4.72 -6.21
CA MET A 26 2.43 -3.58 -6.21
C MET A 26 3.05 -3.31 -7.59
N ASP A 27 3.39 -4.34 -8.37
CA ASP A 27 3.87 -4.18 -9.75
C ASP A 27 2.77 -3.61 -10.65
N ARG A 28 1.54 -4.11 -10.51
CA ARG A 28 0.36 -3.64 -11.24
C ARG A 28 0.09 -2.16 -10.96
N LEU A 29 0.09 -1.75 -9.70
CA LEU A 29 -0.09 -0.35 -9.30
C LEU A 29 1.01 0.55 -9.85
N LYS A 30 2.28 0.11 -9.78
CA LYS A 30 3.41 0.86 -10.35
C LYS A 30 3.30 1.03 -11.86
N ALA A 31 2.78 0.03 -12.57
CA ALA A 31 2.58 0.10 -14.02
C ALA A 31 1.42 1.04 -14.40
N LYS A 32 0.38 1.14 -13.57
CA LYS A 32 -0.83 1.92 -13.84
C LYS A 32 -0.69 3.40 -13.43
N HIS A 33 -0.18 3.67 -12.24
CA HIS A 33 -0.23 4.99 -11.61
C HIS A 33 1.09 5.75 -11.77
N VAL A 34 1.02 6.94 -12.37
CA VAL A 34 2.20 7.78 -12.61
C VAL A 34 2.88 8.22 -11.31
N SER A 35 2.06 8.42 -10.26
CA SER A 35 2.50 8.84 -8.92
C SER A 35 3.14 7.72 -8.10
N VAL A 36 3.00 6.44 -8.50
CA VAL A 36 3.67 5.33 -7.81
C VAL A 36 5.12 5.24 -8.25
N LYS A 37 6.05 5.40 -7.30
CA LYS A 37 7.49 5.26 -7.54
C LYS A 37 7.89 3.80 -7.47
N GLU A 38 7.54 3.15 -6.38
CA GLU A 38 7.92 1.76 -6.09
C GLU A 38 7.03 1.17 -4.99
N GLY A 39 6.75 -0.13 -5.09
CA GLY A 39 6.20 -0.92 -4.00
C GLY A 39 7.20 -1.98 -3.59
N ARG A 40 7.34 -2.20 -2.29
CA ARG A 40 8.31 -3.14 -1.73
C ARG A 40 7.70 -3.91 -0.58
N CYS A 41 7.93 -5.22 -0.55
CA CYS A 41 7.37 -6.12 0.45
C CYS A 41 8.26 -7.33 0.74
N ILE A 42 8.09 -7.90 1.94
CA ILE A 42 8.56 -9.24 2.31
C ILE A 42 7.41 -9.96 3.04
N GLY A 43 6.93 -11.07 2.47
CA GLY A 43 5.64 -11.65 2.89
C GLY A 43 4.53 -10.60 2.83
N LEU A 44 3.73 -10.49 3.90
CA LEU A 44 2.70 -9.45 4.07
C LEU A 44 3.20 -8.18 4.77
N PHE A 45 4.52 -7.93 4.79
CA PHE A 45 5.09 -6.69 5.27
C PHE A 45 5.45 -5.76 4.10
N GLY A 46 4.59 -4.79 3.79
CA GLY A 46 4.71 -3.98 2.57
C GLY A 46 4.57 -2.46 2.76
N MET A 47 5.14 -1.70 1.81
CA MET A 47 5.02 -0.25 1.71
C MET A 47 5.04 0.19 0.24
N ILE A 48 4.28 1.24 -0.07
CA ILE A 48 4.28 1.92 -1.38
C ILE A 48 4.83 3.32 -1.19
N ASP A 49 5.85 3.66 -1.99
CA ASP A 49 6.45 5.00 -2.06
C ASP A 49 5.88 5.75 -3.27
N LEU A 50 5.43 6.97 -3.04
CA LEU A 50 4.87 7.87 -4.05
C LEU A 50 5.86 8.97 -4.41
N ARG A 51 5.73 9.46 -5.65
CA ARG A 51 6.49 10.57 -6.20
C ARG A 51 5.53 11.61 -6.76
N LYS A 52 5.92 12.87 -6.64
CA LYS A 52 5.16 13.99 -7.19
C LYS A 52 5.49 14.32 -8.65
N ASN A 53 6.59 13.79 -9.20
CA ASN A 53 6.98 14.04 -10.59
C ASN A 53 7.85 12.91 -11.16
N SER A 54 8.14 13.00 -12.46
CA SER A 54 8.92 12.02 -13.21
C SER A 54 10.37 11.89 -12.73
N LYS A 55 10.92 12.91 -12.03
CA LYS A 55 12.25 12.86 -11.39
C LYS A 55 12.28 12.00 -10.13
N GLY A 56 11.12 11.54 -9.63
CA GLY A 56 11.04 10.67 -8.46
C GLY A 56 11.14 11.41 -7.12
N GLU A 57 10.87 12.72 -7.12
CA GLU A 57 10.84 13.56 -5.93
C GLU A 57 9.62 13.21 -5.05
N PRO A 58 9.75 13.24 -3.71
CA PRO A 58 8.66 12.92 -2.79
C PRO A 58 7.61 14.04 -2.76
N PHE A 59 6.35 13.70 -2.49
CA PHE A 59 5.26 14.67 -2.25
C PHE A 59 5.53 15.55 -1.03
N ALA A 60 5.91 14.94 0.09
CA ALA A 60 6.21 15.60 1.35
C ALA A 60 7.69 15.49 1.71
N PRO A 61 8.32 16.55 2.23
CA PRO A 61 9.68 16.48 2.76
C PRO A 61 9.71 15.64 4.05
N TYR A 62 10.92 15.36 4.55
CA TYR A 62 11.10 14.67 5.82
C TYR A 62 10.35 15.41 6.94
N ASN A 63 9.51 14.69 7.68
CA ASN A 63 8.65 15.24 8.74
C ASN A 63 7.70 16.37 8.29
N GLY A 64 7.40 16.44 6.98
CA GLY A 64 6.44 17.37 6.42
C GLY A 64 5.10 16.72 6.03
N ALA A 65 4.23 17.53 5.47
CA ALA A 65 2.94 17.14 4.92
C ALA A 65 2.79 17.67 3.48
N HIS A 66 1.89 17.05 2.72
CA HIS A 66 1.47 17.53 1.41
C HIS A 66 -0.05 17.35 1.27
N PRO A 67 -0.80 18.33 0.73
CA PRO A 67 -2.25 18.23 0.62
C PRO A 67 -2.73 16.95 -0.08
N ALA A 68 -2.03 16.51 -1.14
CA ALA A 68 -2.34 15.27 -1.84
C ALA A 68 -2.23 14.02 -0.94
N MET A 69 -1.27 13.98 -0.01
CA MET A 69 -1.09 12.86 0.91
C MET A 69 -2.15 12.86 2.00
N THR A 70 -2.55 14.05 2.48
CA THR A 70 -3.71 14.20 3.38
C THR A 70 -5.00 13.75 2.70
N ALA A 71 -5.21 14.14 1.44
CA ALA A 71 -6.37 13.74 0.64
C ALA A 71 -6.38 12.23 0.38
N LEU A 72 -5.23 11.61 0.10
CA LEU A 72 -5.10 10.17 -0.07
C LEU A 72 -5.49 9.41 1.20
N GLY A 73 -4.96 9.84 2.36
CA GLY A 73 -5.32 9.23 3.64
C GLY A 73 -6.82 9.34 3.95
N LYS A 74 -7.45 10.46 3.59
CA LYS A 74 -8.90 10.63 3.69
C LYS A 74 -9.65 9.70 2.73
N ALA A 75 -9.21 9.58 1.48
CA ALA A 75 -9.82 8.70 0.49
C ALA A 75 -9.78 7.23 0.93
N PHE A 76 -8.66 6.75 1.47
CA PHE A 76 -8.59 5.41 2.05
C PHE A 76 -9.63 5.21 3.16
N SER A 77 -9.71 6.15 4.10
CA SER A 77 -10.68 6.06 5.20
C SER A 77 -12.14 6.09 4.72
N GLU A 78 -12.47 6.92 3.73
CA GLU A 78 -13.82 7.00 3.15
C GLU A 78 -14.19 5.75 2.36
N ALA A 79 -13.20 5.09 1.74
CA ALA A 79 -13.37 3.80 1.07
C ALA A 79 -13.33 2.59 2.02
N GLY A 80 -13.23 2.81 3.33
CA GLY A 80 -13.23 1.74 4.35
C GLY A 80 -11.89 1.02 4.53
N LEU A 81 -10.79 1.58 4.02
CA LEU A 81 -9.43 1.04 4.18
C LEU A 81 -8.66 1.81 5.26
N PHE A 82 -8.28 1.13 6.33
CA PHE A 82 -7.34 1.68 7.30
C PHE A 82 -5.89 1.37 6.92
N THR A 83 -5.06 2.40 6.85
CA THR A 83 -3.61 2.26 6.73
C THR A 83 -2.87 3.48 7.29
N PHE A 84 -1.58 3.34 7.54
CA PHE A 84 -0.70 4.44 7.88
C PHE A 84 -0.17 5.11 6.62
N VAL A 85 -0.54 6.38 6.43
CA VAL A 85 0.11 7.29 5.47
C VAL A 85 1.21 8.05 6.21
N ARG A 86 2.45 7.95 5.73
CA ARG A 86 3.62 8.59 6.33
C ARG A 86 4.43 9.31 5.26
N TRP A 87 4.41 10.64 5.33
CA TRP A 87 5.08 11.53 4.37
C TRP A 87 4.61 11.24 2.93
N SER A 88 5.46 10.63 2.11
CA SER A 88 5.18 10.29 0.70
C SER A 88 4.97 8.79 0.50
N SER A 89 4.66 8.05 1.56
CA SER A 89 4.52 6.60 1.52
C SER A 89 3.31 6.15 2.33
N PHE A 90 2.83 4.94 2.08
CA PHE A 90 1.84 4.29 2.93
C PHE A 90 2.07 2.80 3.07
N MET A 91 1.60 2.24 4.18
CA MET A 91 1.79 0.84 4.56
C MET A 91 0.74 -0.09 3.93
N THR A 92 1.09 -1.35 3.72
CA THR A 92 0.16 -2.40 3.23
C THR A 92 0.32 -3.65 4.08
N ASN A 93 0.06 -3.53 5.39
CA ASN A 93 0.38 -4.53 6.42
C ASN A 93 -0.89 -5.17 6.99
N PRO A 94 -1.56 -6.08 6.27
CA PRO A 94 -2.76 -6.73 6.77
C PRO A 94 -2.45 -7.72 7.92
N PRO A 95 -3.48 -8.15 8.67
CA PRO A 95 -3.36 -9.33 9.52
C PRO A 95 -2.85 -10.54 8.73
N LEU A 96 -2.03 -11.40 9.35
CA LEU A 96 -1.46 -12.57 8.68
C LEU A 96 -2.51 -13.63 8.29
N SER A 97 -3.70 -13.55 8.89
CA SER A 97 -4.85 -14.40 8.59
C SER A 97 -5.68 -13.91 7.40
N ILE A 98 -5.27 -12.82 6.72
CA ILE A 98 -5.99 -12.29 5.56
C ILE A 98 -6.11 -13.35 4.45
N LYS A 99 -7.25 -13.36 3.77
CA LYS A 99 -7.49 -14.19 2.59
C LYS A 99 -7.05 -13.48 1.32
N GLU A 100 -6.91 -14.24 0.24
CA GLU A 100 -6.45 -13.70 -1.04
C GLU A 100 -7.44 -12.69 -1.64
N ASP A 101 -8.74 -12.98 -1.57
CA ASP A 101 -9.82 -12.12 -2.02
C ASP A 101 -9.89 -10.81 -1.22
N GLU A 102 -9.73 -10.88 0.10
CA GLU A 102 -9.64 -9.70 0.98
C GLU A 102 -8.41 -8.84 0.65
N LEU A 103 -7.25 -9.48 0.38
CA LEU A 103 -6.03 -8.80 -0.02
C LEU A 103 -6.24 -8.07 -1.37
N LEU A 104 -6.81 -8.76 -2.35
CA LEU A 104 -7.12 -8.18 -3.67
C LEU A 104 -8.13 -7.05 -3.56
N GLN A 105 -9.15 -7.19 -2.71
CA GLN A 105 -10.11 -6.12 -2.43
C GLN A 105 -9.41 -4.89 -1.84
N GLY A 106 -8.50 -5.07 -0.89
CA GLY A 106 -7.70 -3.97 -0.34
C GLY A 106 -6.86 -3.26 -1.41
N PHE A 107 -6.22 -4.02 -2.30
CA PHE A 107 -5.46 -3.46 -3.41
C PHE A 107 -6.32 -2.79 -4.49
N ALA A 108 -7.56 -3.23 -4.68
CA ALA A 108 -8.52 -2.54 -5.55
C ALA A 108 -8.93 -1.17 -4.97
N ILE A 109 -9.15 -1.08 -3.65
CA ILE A 109 -9.40 0.21 -2.99
C ILE A 109 -8.17 1.13 -3.13
N ILE A 110 -6.97 0.57 -2.95
CA ILE A 110 -5.72 1.34 -3.11
C ILE A 110 -5.61 1.90 -4.53
N ASP A 111 -5.85 1.06 -5.55
CA ASP A 111 -5.86 1.44 -6.96
C ASP A 111 -6.75 2.67 -7.20
N GLU A 112 -8.02 2.59 -6.81
CA GLU A 112 -8.98 3.69 -7.00
C GLU A 112 -8.55 4.98 -6.26
N CYS A 113 -8.00 4.85 -5.05
CA CYS A 113 -7.58 5.99 -4.25
C CYS A 113 -6.30 6.66 -4.78
N LEU A 114 -5.41 5.93 -5.46
CA LEU A 114 -4.18 6.47 -6.04
C LEU A 114 -4.44 7.50 -7.16
N GLU A 115 -5.65 7.50 -7.74
CA GLU A 115 -6.11 8.57 -8.64
C GLU A 115 -6.01 9.98 -8.00
N VAL A 116 -6.09 10.07 -6.66
CA VAL A 116 -5.89 11.32 -5.92
C VAL A 116 -4.47 11.86 -6.11
N THR A 117 -3.47 10.99 -6.00
CA THR A 117 -2.06 11.39 -6.16
C THR A 117 -1.64 11.49 -7.60
N ASP A 118 -2.27 10.74 -8.51
CA ASP A 118 -2.06 10.90 -9.95
C ASP A 118 -2.54 12.27 -10.44
N ARG A 119 -3.71 12.75 -9.98
CA ARG A 119 -4.17 14.13 -10.28
C ARG A 119 -3.27 15.21 -9.70
N ALA A 120 -2.55 14.92 -8.63
CA ALA A 120 -1.61 15.84 -8.00
C ALA A 120 -0.18 15.72 -8.57
N PHE A 121 0.03 14.86 -9.57
CA PHE A 121 1.32 14.69 -10.22
C PHE A 121 1.71 15.95 -10.99
N GLU A 122 2.95 16.37 -10.81
CA GLU A 122 3.58 17.52 -11.43
C GLU A 122 4.31 17.08 -12.72
N GLY A 123 3.63 17.18 -13.86
CA GLY A 123 4.16 16.88 -15.19
C GLY A 123 3.59 15.61 -15.78
#